data_AF-A0A846W7G4-F1
#
_entry.id   AF-A0A846W7G4-F1
#
_cell.length_a   1.000
_cell.length_b   1.000
_cell.length_c   1.000
_cell.angle_alpha   90.00
_cell.angle_beta   90.00
_cell.angle_gamma   90.00
#
_symmetry.space_group_name_H-M   'P 1'
#
loop_
_entity.id
_entity.type
_entity.pdbx_description
1 polymer ?
#
loop_
_entity_poly.entity_id
_entity_poly.type
_entity_poly.pdbx_seq_one_letter_code
_entity_poly.pdbx_strand_id
1 'polypeptide(L)'
;MDLDAYTRRAQELAVILDVRKPRVKRGKVSEKVLPEGIWIRTVVLRPWIALTPQFDTLSEAERDSELAAAVTYSHLTESGMPKFVAIVTLLPLPFACLTGYVAGALDVSQLGFNLLLALFLALWTCMYLTGAFLWAHRMFFQTDRKIAETFGASWATTNIQLSRRMRYKRRGIFGLYLSLSMPSEQRRLQAIADLSTLDSQGVRAHSEPV
;
A
#
# COMPACT_ATOMS: atom_id res chain seq x y z
N MET A 1 22.82 -10.48 -3.50
CA MET A 1 22.52 -11.64 -2.62
C MET A 1 21.68 -12.65 -3.39
N ASP A 2 21.70 -13.94 -3.01
CA ASP A 2 20.88 -14.94 -3.71
C ASP A 2 19.38 -14.81 -3.36
N LEU A 3 18.50 -15.12 -4.31
CA LEU A 3 17.04 -15.01 -4.16
C LEU A 3 16.53 -15.90 -3.01
N ASP A 4 17.15 -17.05 -2.82
CA ASP A 4 16.79 -18.00 -1.77
C ASP A 4 17.07 -17.42 -0.38
N ALA A 5 18.17 -16.66 -0.24
CA ALA A 5 18.49 -15.97 1.01
C ALA A 5 17.46 -14.87 1.31
N TYR A 6 17.05 -14.09 0.32
CA TYR A 6 15.97 -13.11 0.49
C TYR A 6 14.62 -13.74 0.80
N THR A 7 14.32 -14.88 0.17
CA THR A 7 13.08 -15.62 0.43
C THR A 7 13.04 -16.15 1.85
N ARG A 8 14.16 -16.71 2.34
CA ARG A 8 14.29 -17.16 3.73
C ARG A 8 14.13 -15.99 4.70
N ARG A 9 14.83 -14.88 4.47
CA ARG A 9 14.73 -13.67 5.30
C ARG A 9 13.31 -13.12 5.35
N ALA A 10 12.63 -13.07 4.20
CA ALA A 10 11.23 -12.63 4.14
C ALA A 10 10.28 -13.56 4.91
N GLN A 11 10.56 -14.87 4.94
CA GLN A 11 9.78 -15.83 5.73
C GLN A 11 10.04 -15.69 7.23
N GLU A 12 11.28 -15.44 7.65
CA GLU A 12 11.62 -15.13 9.04
C GLU A 12 10.90 -13.87 9.52
N LEU A 13 10.97 -12.79 8.73
CA LEU A 13 10.27 -11.55 9.02
C LEU A 13 8.75 -11.75 9.08
N ALA A 14 8.19 -12.58 8.20
CA ALA A 14 6.76 -12.90 8.24
C ALA A 14 6.34 -13.61 9.53
N VAL A 15 7.19 -14.49 10.07
CA VAL A 15 6.95 -15.14 11.37
C VAL A 15 7.01 -14.13 12.50
N ILE A 16 8.04 -13.27 12.52
CA ILE A 16 8.20 -12.24 13.56
C ILE A 16 7.04 -11.24 13.55
N LEU A 17 6.58 -10.84 12.37
CA LEU A 17 5.46 -9.92 12.18
C LEU A 17 4.09 -10.57 12.40
N ASP A 18 4.02 -11.88 12.62
CA ASP A 18 2.77 -12.65 12.69
C ASP A 18 1.87 -12.42 11.45
N VAL A 19 2.45 -12.59 10.26
CA VAL A 19 1.75 -12.41 8.98
C VAL A 19 1.96 -13.59 8.05
N ARG A 20 1.11 -13.66 7.01
CA ARG A 20 1.22 -14.73 6.01
C ARG A 20 2.56 -14.66 5.27
N LYS A 21 3.20 -15.82 5.08
CA LYS A 21 4.44 -15.95 4.30
C LYS A 21 4.26 -15.37 2.88
N PRO A 22 5.07 -14.37 2.48
CA PRO A 22 4.96 -13.78 1.16
C PRO A 22 5.61 -14.66 0.10
N ARG A 23 5.21 -14.44 -1.15
CA ARG A 23 5.91 -14.98 -2.31
C ARG A 23 6.97 -13.97 -2.74
N VAL A 24 8.22 -14.38 -2.87
CA VAL A 24 9.32 -13.53 -3.35
C VAL A 24 9.77 -14.03 -4.71
N LYS A 25 10.00 -13.12 -5.66
CA LYS A 25 10.52 -13.46 -6.99
C LYS A 25 11.48 -12.38 -7.48
N ARG A 26 12.38 -12.74 -8.41
CA ARG A 26 13.16 -11.75 -9.14
C ARG A 26 12.25 -10.94 -10.07
N GLY A 27 12.29 -9.62 -9.91
CA GLY A 27 11.63 -8.67 -10.77
C GLY A 27 12.53 -8.25 -11.92
N LYS A 28 11.96 -8.16 -13.13
CA LYS A 28 12.58 -7.48 -14.27
C LYS A 28 11.94 -6.10 -14.40
N VAL A 29 12.42 -5.14 -13.62
CA VAL A 29 11.95 -3.75 -13.70
C VAL A 29 13.16 -2.84 -13.77
N SER A 30 13.08 -1.82 -14.62
CA SER A 30 14.14 -0.84 -14.77
C SER A 30 14.35 -0.06 -13.46
N GLU A 31 15.61 0.23 -13.15
CA GLU A 31 16.04 1.13 -12.09
C GLU A 31 15.34 2.48 -12.12
N LYS A 32 15.04 3.00 -13.31
CA LYS A 32 14.32 4.27 -13.49
C LYS A 32 12.91 4.23 -12.89
N VAL A 33 12.32 3.04 -12.79
CA VAL A 33 10.97 2.83 -12.26
C VAL A 33 11.02 2.41 -10.79
N LEU A 34 12.02 1.61 -10.38
CA LEU A 34 12.19 1.12 -9.01
C LEU A 34 13.62 1.33 -8.51
N PRO A 35 13.95 2.54 -7.99
CA PRO A 35 15.32 2.85 -7.58
C PRO A 35 15.79 2.05 -6.36
N GLU A 36 14.90 1.71 -5.42
CA GLU A 36 15.22 0.90 -4.23
C GLU A 36 15.20 -0.61 -4.54
N GLY A 37 14.76 -0.99 -5.75
CA GLY A 37 14.77 -2.36 -6.21
C GLY A 37 13.76 -3.33 -5.57
N ILE A 38 12.81 -2.85 -4.78
CA ILE A 38 11.69 -3.65 -4.28
C ILE A 38 10.35 -3.14 -4.82
N TRP A 39 9.42 -4.05 -5.08
CA TRP A 39 8.05 -3.69 -5.43
C TRP A 39 7.08 -4.82 -5.15
N ILE A 40 5.85 -4.49 -4.77
CA ILE A 40 4.80 -5.47 -4.53
C ILE A 40 3.91 -5.54 -5.77
N ARG A 41 4.00 -6.65 -6.50
CA ARG A 41 3.13 -6.90 -7.66
C ARG A 41 1.93 -7.69 -7.23
N THR A 42 0.75 -7.25 -7.65
CA THR A 42 -0.50 -7.99 -7.43
C THR A 42 -0.97 -8.57 -8.75
N VAL A 43 -1.07 -9.90 -8.82
CA VAL A 43 -1.64 -10.62 -9.97
C VAL A 43 -2.78 -11.48 -9.45
N VAL A 44 -3.99 -11.26 -9.95
CA VAL A 44 -5.21 -12.00 -9.52
C VAL A 44 -5.36 -12.00 -7.99
N LEU A 45 -5.34 -10.80 -7.37
CA LEU A 45 -5.44 -10.60 -5.92
C LEU A 45 -4.37 -11.31 -5.06
N ARG A 46 -3.31 -11.85 -5.69
CA ARG A 46 -2.20 -12.50 -4.99
C ARG A 46 -0.96 -11.61 -5.09
N PRO A 47 -0.65 -10.85 -4.03
CA PRO A 47 0.55 -10.04 -4.00
C PRO A 47 1.81 -10.93 -3.92
N TRP A 48 2.88 -10.45 -4.53
CA TRP A 48 4.21 -11.02 -4.41
C TRP A 48 5.27 -9.92 -4.45
N ILE A 49 6.37 -10.15 -3.74
CA ILE A 49 7.47 -9.22 -3.59
C ILE A 49 8.45 -9.46 -4.75
N ALA A 50 8.62 -8.45 -5.58
CA ALA A 50 9.57 -8.41 -6.67
C ALA A 50 10.85 -7.72 -6.20
N LEU A 51 11.98 -8.43 -6.28
CA LEU A 51 13.31 -7.88 -5.99
C LEU A 51 14.11 -7.72 -7.27
N THR A 52 14.71 -6.56 -7.48
CA THR A 52 15.64 -6.25 -8.57
C THR A 52 17.06 -6.14 -8.02
N PRO A 53 18.10 -6.16 -8.88
CA PRO A 53 19.49 -6.05 -8.44
C PRO A 53 19.79 -4.79 -7.62
N GLN A 54 19.05 -3.70 -7.83
CA GLN A 54 19.19 -2.45 -7.07
C GLN A 54 18.94 -2.65 -5.57
N PHE A 55 18.14 -3.64 -5.17
CA PHE A 55 17.90 -3.93 -3.76
C PHE A 55 19.18 -4.31 -3.01
N ASP A 56 20.15 -4.92 -3.70
CA ASP A 56 21.46 -5.26 -3.13
C ASP A 56 22.33 -4.01 -2.83
N THR A 57 21.98 -2.83 -3.36
CA THR A 57 22.73 -1.58 -3.13
C THR A 57 22.39 -0.91 -1.80
N LEU A 58 21.30 -1.34 -1.16
CA LEU A 58 20.87 -0.85 0.14
C LEU A 58 21.73 -1.45 1.26
N SER A 59 21.95 -0.67 2.32
CA SER A 59 22.56 -1.19 3.54
C SER A 59 21.74 -2.34 4.11
N GLU A 60 22.34 -3.20 4.93
CA GLU A 60 21.64 -4.35 5.52
C GLU A 60 20.40 -3.93 6.31
N ALA A 61 20.51 -2.86 7.11
CA ALA A 61 19.38 -2.30 7.86
C ALA A 61 18.26 -1.76 6.96
N GLU A 62 18.60 -1.08 5.86
CA GLU A 62 17.63 -0.61 4.88
C GLU A 62 16.94 -1.78 4.18
N ARG A 63 17.68 -2.82 3.78
CA ARG A 63 17.12 -4.03 3.16
C ARG A 63 16.15 -4.74 4.09
N ASP A 64 16.52 -4.96 5.34
CA ASP A 64 15.67 -5.63 6.30
C ASP A 64 14.40 -4.83 6.61
N SER A 65 14.54 -3.52 6.82
CA SER A 65 13.41 -2.60 7.04
C SER A 65 12.45 -2.60 5.85
N GLU A 66 12.96 -2.46 4.63
CA GLU A 66 12.16 -2.41 3.43
C GLU A 66 11.51 -3.77 3.12
N LEU A 67 12.22 -4.88 3.39
CA LEU A 67 11.67 -6.23 3.23
C LEU A 67 10.56 -6.49 4.24
N ALA A 68 10.71 -6.07 5.51
CA ALA A 68 9.67 -6.14 6.53
C ALA A 68 8.42 -5.34 6.13
N ALA A 69 8.62 -4.15 5.55
CA ALA A 69 7.54 -3.36 4.99
C ALA A 69 6.84 -4.06 3.84
N ALA A 70 7.59 -4.66 2.92
CA ALA A 70 7.02 -5.37 1.79
C ALA A 70 6.25 -6.62 2.20
N VAL A 71 6.75 -7.36 3.20
CA VAL A 71 6.09 -8.52 3.81
C VAL A 71 4.75 -8.10 4.41
N THR A 72 4.76 -7.06 5.25
CA THR A 72 3.56 -6.53 5.92
C THR A 72 2.55 -6.00 4.92
N TYR A 73 2.97 -5.15 3.99
CA TYR A 73 2.09 -4.57 2.99
C TYR A 73 1.50 -5.64 2.06
N SER A 74 2.29 -6.67 1.69
CA SER A 74 1.79 -7.81 0.92
C SER A 74 0.67 -8.54 1.67
N HIS A 75 0.84 -8.80 2.97
CA HIS A 75 -0.19 -9.43 3.78
C HIS A 75 -1.47 -8.58 3.91
N LEU A 76 -1.30 -7.28 4.20
CA LEU A 76 -2.43 -6.35 4.28
C LEU A 76 -3.16 -6.23 2.94
N THR A 77 -2.41 -6.20 1.84
CA THR A 77 -2.98 -6.20 0.49
C THR A 77 -3.78 -7.47 0.23
N GLU A 78 -3.25 -8.63 0.55
CA GLU A 78 -3.94 -9.90 0.32
C GLU A 78 -5.27 -10.00 1.08
N SER A 79 -5.29 -9.51 2.33
CA SER A 79 -6.49 -9.54 3.18
C SER A 79 -7.48 -8.41 2.86
N GLY A 80 -7.00 -7.24 2.46
CA GLY A 80 -7.81 -6.04 2.23
C GLY A 80 -8.30 -5.86 0.78
N MET A 81 -7.53 -6.32 -0.21
CA MET A 81 -7.82 -6.09 -1.63
C MET A 81 -9.16 -6.70 -2.07
N PRO A 82 -9.58 -7.91 -1.65
CA PRO A 82 -10.88 -8.45 -2.05
C PRO A 82 -12.05 -7.57 -1.58
N LYS A 83 -11.98 -7.04 -0.36
CA LYS A 83 -12.99 -6.13 0.18
C LYS A 83 -13.01 -4.80 -0.57
N PHE A 84 -11.82 -4.26 -0.87
CA PHE A 84 -11.69 -3.03 -1.66
C PHE A 84 -12.30 -3.19 -3.06
N VAL A 85 -11.93 -4.26 -3.78
CA VAL A 85 -12.47 -4.54 -5.11
C VAL A 85 -13.99 -4.77 -5.05
N ALA A 86 -14.49 -5.51 -4.06
CA ALA A 86 -15.93 -5.70 -3.88
C ALA A 86 -16.65 -4.37 -3.69
N ILE A 87 -16.17 -3.49 -2.80
CA ILE A 87 -16.79 -2.19 -2.53
C ILE A 87 -16.75 -1.30 -3.78
N VAL A 88 -15.61 -1.19 -4.44
CA VAL A 88 -15.43 -0.22 -5.53
C VAL A 88 -16.00 -0.71 -6.86
N THR A 89 -16.03 -2.03 -7.10
CA THR A 89 -16.55 -2.60 -8.35
C THR A 89 -18.01 -3.00 -8.25
N LEU A 90 -18.47 -3.58 -7.14
CA LEU A 90 -19.85 -4.08 -7.04
C LEU A 90 -20.84 -3.01 -6.59
N LEU A 91 -20.45 -2.07 -5.71
CA LEU A 91 -21.37 -1.02 -5.24
C LEU A 91 -21.91 -0.12 -6.38
N PRO A 92 -21.12 0.25 -7.40
CA PRO A 92 -21.61 1.11 -8.48
C PRO A 92 -22.42 0.36 -9.55
N LEU A 93 -22.37 -0.97 -9.56
CA LEU A 93 -22.99 -1.80 -10.59
C LEU A 93 -24.53 -1.71 -10.57
N PRO A 94 -25.21 -1.74 -9.40
CA PRO A 94 -26.64 -1.43 -9.30
C PRO A 94 -26.99 -0.04 -9.82
N PHE A 95 -26.15 0.97 -9.56
CA PHE A 95 -26.36 2.33 -10.07
C PHE A 95 -26.23 2.40 -11.59
N ALA A 96 -25.26 1.69 -12.17
CA ALA A 96 -25.13 1.57 -13.61
C ALA A 96 -26.37 0.93 -14.25
N CYS A 97 -26.85 -0.19 -13.68
CA CYS A 97 -28.04 -0.90 -14.15
C CYS A 97 -29.29 -0.03 -14.05
N LEU A 98 -29.48 0.68 -12.93
CA LEU A 98 -30.62 1.58 -12.74
C LEU A 98 -30.58 2.75 -13.73
N THR A 99 -29.41 3.37 -13.92
CA THR A 99 -29.26 4.48 -14.87
C THR A 99 -29.55 4.02 -16.30
N GLY A 100 -29.06 2.83 -16.68
CA GLY A 100 -29.36 2.23 -17.98
C GLY A 100 -30.85 1.91 -18.15
N TYR A 101 -31.51 1.36 -17.13
CA TYR A 101 -32.95 1.08 -17.16
C TYR A 101 -33.78 2.36 -17.31
N VAL A 102 -33.51 3.39 -16.51
CA VAL A 102 -34.21 4.68 -16.56
C VAL A 102 -34.01 5.36 -17.91
N ALA A 103 -32.78 5.35 -18.44
CA ALA A 103 -32.51 5.94 -19.75
C ALA A 103 -33.23 5.21 -20.89
N GLY A 104 -33.35 3.88 -20.81
CA GLY A 104 -34.15 3.08 -21.76
C GLY A 104 -35.66 3.29 -21.62
N ALA A 105 -36.17 3.45 -20.40
CA ALA A 105 -37.59 3.66 -20.14
C ALA A 105 -38.09 5.06 -20.55
N LEU A 106 -37.20 6.07 -20.53
CA LEU A 106 -37.52 7.46 -20.87
C LEU A 106 -37.28 7.82 -22.35
N ASP A 107 -36.96 6.83 -23.19
CA ASP A 107 -36.62 7.01 -24.61
C ASP A 107 -35.62 8.15 -24.84
N VAL A 108 -34.58 8.18 -23.99
CA VAL A 108 -33.57 9.23 -24.03
C VAL A 108 -32.85 9.12 -25.38
N SER A 109 -32.79 10.24 -26.11
CA SER A 109 -32.07 10.31 -27.38
C SER A 109 -30.65 9.74 -27.23
N GLN A 110 -30.10 9.16 -28.30
CA GLN A 110 -28.76 8.54 -28.26
C GLN A 110 -27.68 9.50 -27.72
N LEU A 111 -27.81 10.81 -27.98
CA LEU A 111 -26.91 11.83 -27.46
C LEU A 111 -27.04 12.01 -25.93
N GLY A 112 -28.27 11.98 -25.40
CA GLY A 112 -28.52 12.03 -23.96
C GLY A 112 -28.02 10.78 -23.23
N PHE A 113 -28.20 9.60 -23.82
CA PHE A 113 -27.70 8.34 -23.28
C PHE A 113 -26.17 8.32 -23.19
N ASN A 114 -25.48 8.71 -24.28
CA ASN A 114 -24.01 8.75 -24.31
C ASN A 114 -23.43 9.73 -23.29
N LEU A 115 -24.07 10.89 -23.09
CA LEU A 115 -23.66 11.86 -22.08
C LEU A 115 -23.84 11.31 -20.65
N LEU A 116 -25.00 10.67 -20.36
CA LEU A 116 -25.25 10.04 -19.07
C LEU A 116 -24.24 8.92 -18.78
N LEU A 117 -23.93 8.10 -19.78
CA LEU A 117 -22.93 7.05 -19.66
C LEU A 117 -21.53 7.63 -19.40
N ALA A 118 -21.14 8.68 -20.12
CA ALA A 118 -19.86 9.35 -19.93
C ALA A 118 -19.73 9.96 -18.53
N LEU A 119 -20.77 10.63 -18.03
CA LEU A 119 -20.81 11.18 -16.67
C LEU A 119 -20.74 10.08 -15.61
N PHE A 120 -21.47 8.98 -15.81
CA PHE A 120 -21.41 7.82 -14.91
C PHE A 120 -19.99 7.25 -14.85
N LEU A 121 -19.36 7.00 -16.01
CA LEU A 121 -17.99 6.48 -16.07
C LEU A 121 -16.97 7.43 -15.45
N ALA A 122 -17.14 8.74 -15.66
CA ALA A 122 -16.28 9.75 -15.04
C ALA A 122 -16.42 9.75 -13.51
N LEU A 123 -17.64 9.75 -12.99
CA LEU A 123 -17.90 9.71 -11.55
C LEU A 123 -17.38 8.41 -10.92
N TRP A 124 -17.65 7.27 -11.57
CA TRP A 124 -17.16 5.97 -11.14
C TRP A 124 -15.63 5.94 -11.07
N THR A 125 -14.97 6.45 -12.11
CA THR A 125 -13.50 6.53 -12.16
C THR A 125 -12.96 7.42 -11.04
N CYS A 126 -13.58 8.58 -10.79
CA CYS A 126 -13.20 9.45 -9.68
C CYS A 126 -13.35 8.74 -8.33
N MET A 127 -14.48 8.08 -8.08
CA MET A 127 -14.70 7.31 -6.84
C MET A 127 -13.69 6.18 -6.69
N TYR A 128 -13.39 5.47 -7.78
CA TYR A 128 -12.38 4.41 -7.81
C TYR A 128 -11.01 4.94 -7.42
N LEU A 129 -10.57 6.03 -8.06
CA LEU A 129 -9.25 6.62 -7.80
C LEU A 129 -9.15 7.16 -6.37
N THR A 130 -10.16 7.89 -5.90
CA THR A 130 -10.20 8.39 -4.52
C THR A 130 -10.17 7.23 -3.51
N GLY A 131 -10.98 6.20 -3.73
CA GLY A 131 -10.98 5.00 -2.90
C GLY A 131 -9.61 4.31 -2.89
N ALA A 132 -8.98 4.17 -4.06
CA ALA A 132 -7.66 3.56 -4.19
C ALA A 132 -6.59 4.36 -3.44
N PHE A 133 -6.62 5.69 -3.50
CA PHE A 133 -5.70 6.55 -2.76
C PHE A 133 -5.90 6.46 -1.25
N LEU A 134 -7.15 6.51 -0.76
CA LEU A 134 -7.44 6.34 0.66
C LEU A 134 -7.04 4.97 1.19
N TRP A 135 -7.29 3.92 0.40
CA TRP A 135 -6.86 2.57 0.72
C TRP A 135 -5.34 2.47 0.78
N ALA A 136 -4.62 3.02 -0.19
CA ALA A 136 -3.16 3.04 -0.20
C ALA A 136 -2.60 3.79 1.03
N HIS A 137 -3.15 4.96 1.36
CA HIS A 137 -2.77 5.74 2.55
C HIS A 137 -2.92 4.91 3.82
N ARG A 138 -4.08 4.25 3.97
CA ARG A 138 -4.35 3.36 5.11
C ARG A 138 -3.31 2.24 5.19
N MET A 139 -2.96 1.62 4.06
CA MET A 139 -1.96 0.55 4.03
C MET A 139 -0.57 1.03 4.46
N PHE A 140 -0.15 2.23 4.08
CA PHE A 140 1.13 2.80 4.56
C PHE A 140 1.13 2.99 6.08
N PHE A 141 0.09 3.60 6.65
CA PHE A 141 0.01 3.79 8.10
C PHE A 141 -0.05 2.47 8.86
N GLN A 142 -0.81 1.49 8.38
CA GLN A 142 -0.88 0.17 9.02
C GLN A 142 0.46 -0.57 8.94
N THR A 143 1.17 -0.44 7.83
CA THR A 143 2.51 -1.02 7.65
C THR A 143 3.49 -0.40 8.62
N ASP A 144 3.56 0.94 8.67
CA ASP A 144 4.48 1.65 9.58
C ASP A 144 4.21 1.34 11.03
N ARG A 145 2.93 1.32 11.42
CA ARG A 145 2.50 0.97 12.77
C ARG A 145 2.95 -0.43 13.14
N LYS A 146 2.69 -1.44 12.30
CA LYS A 146 3.06 -2.83 12.59
C LYS A 146 4.58 -3.01 12.69
N ILE A 147 5.35 -2.33 11.83
CA ILE A 147 6.82 -2.32 11.91
C ILE A 147 7.28 -1.66 13.22
N ALA A 148 6.71 -0.50 13.56
CA ALA A 148 7.07 0.24 14.77
C ALA A 148 6.76 -0.57 16.04
N GLU A 149 5.60 -1.23 16.10
CA GLU A 149 5.20 -2.10 17.23
C GLU A 149 6.12 -3.32 17.37
N THR A 150 6.63 -3.87 16.26
CA THR A 150 7.39 -5.14 16.28
C THR A 150 8.90 -4.93 16.41
N PHE A 151 9.46 -3.93 15.71
CA PHE A 151 10.90 -3.69 15.61
C PHE A 151 11.33 -2.34 16.22
N GLY A 152 10.37 -1.52 16.64
CA GLY A 152 10.61 -0.17 17.16
C GLY A 152 10.56 0.92 16.09
N ALA A 153 10.48 2.17 16.58
CA ALA A 153 10.33 3.36 15.75
C ALA A 153 11.49 3.59 14.76
N SER A 154 12.69 3.08 15.05
CA SER A 154 13.87 3.24 14.19
C SER A 154 13.66 2.60 12.81
N TRP A 155 13.14 1.36 12.77
CA TRP A 155 12.86 0.65 11.51
C TRP A 155 11.79 1.36 10.69
N ALA A 156 10.70 1.79 11.34
CA ALA A 156 9.64 2.52 10.65
C ALA A 156 10.16 3.87 10.09
N THR A 157 11.06 4.54 10.81
CA THR A 157 11.71 5.78 10.34
C THR A 157 12.62 5.52 9.13
N THR A 158 13.41 4.45 9.14
CA THR A 158 14.24 4.04 7.99
C THR A 158 13.38 3.81 6.73
N ASN A 159 12.26 3.10 6.87
CA ASN A 159 11.31 2.90 5.77
C ASN A 159 10.70 4.22 5.26
N ILE A 160 10.36 5.14 6.15
CA ILE A 160 9.86 6.47 5.76
C ILE A 160 10.91 7.25 4.96
N GLN A 161 12.17 7.19 5.36
CA GLN A 161 13.28 7.84 4.64
C GLN A 161 13.52 7.22 3.26
N LEU A 162 13.44 5.89 3.14
CA LEU A 162 13.46 5.17 1.85
C LEU A 162 12.29 5.61 0.94
N SER A 163 11.08 5.63 1.48
CA SER A 163 9.87 6.11 0.79
C SER A 163 10.02 7.55 0.29
N ARG A 164 10.64 8.42 1.10
CA ARG A 164 10.93 9.81 0.75
C ARG A 164 11.88 9.87 -0.44
N ARG A 165 13.00 9.14 -0.42
CA ARG A 165 13.96 9.06 -1.55
C ARG A 165 13.26 8.58 -2.82
N MET A 166 12.40 7.58 -2.72
CA MET A 166 11.59 7.09 -3.85
C MET A 166 10.69 8.17 -4.45
N ARG A 167 10.01 8.95 -3.61
CA ARG A 167 9.09 9.99 -4.08
C ARG A 167 9.82 11.07 -4.87
N TYR A 168 10.96 11.56 -4.37
CA TYR A 168 11.70 12.64 -5.04
C TYR A 168 12.46 12.21 -6.29
N LYS A 169 12.91 10.94 -6.35
CA LYS A 169 13.61 10.42 -7.54
C LYS A 169 12.69 10.18 -8.74
N ARG A 170 11.37 10.06 -8.53
CA ARG A 170 10.41 9.73 -9.60
C ARG A 170 9.80 10.98 -10.22
N ARG A 171 9.83 11.04 -11.56
CA ARG A 171 9.20 12.10 -12.37
C ARG A 171 8.02 11.55 -13.15
N GLY A 172 7.13 12.44 -13.61
CA GLY A 172 5.97 12.09 -14.44
C GLY A 172 4.83 11.42 -13.67
N ILE A 173 4.03 10.62 -14.38
CA ILE A 173 2.77 10.05 -13.88
C ILE A 173 3.00 9.15 -12.65
N PHE A 174 4.08 8.36 -12.63
CA PHE A 174 4.42 7.53 -11.47
C PHE A 174 4.81 8.35 -10.23
N GLY A 175 5.51 9.46 -10.43
CA GLY A 175 5.83 10.41 -9.35
C GLY A 175 4.56 11.04 -8.79
N LEU A 176 3.65 11.48 -9.67
CA LEU A 176 2.34 12.01 -9.29
C LEU A 176 1.52 10.97 -8.52
N TYR A 177 1.39 9.75 -9.05
CA TYR A 177 0.68 8.67 -8.39
C TYR A 177 1.22 8.40 -6.97
N LEU A 178 2.54 8.36 -6.79
CA LEU A 178 3.14 8.14 -5.47
C LEU A 178 2.94 9.33 -4.55
N SER A 179 3.01 10.56 -5.05
CA SER A 179 2.72 11.74 -4.24
C SER A 179 1.27 11.76 -3.73
N LEU A 180 0.34 11.23 -4.52
CA LEU A 180 -1.08 11.15 -4.17
C LEU A 180 -1.40 9.95 -3.27
N SER A 181 -0.74 8.80 -3.48
CA SER A 181 -1.02 7.54 -2.77
C SER A 181 -0.18 7.33 -1.50
N MET A 182 0.93 8.04 -1.33
CA MET A 182 1.75 7.96 -0.12
C MET A 182 1.48 9.18 0.79
N PRO A 183 1.13 8.97 2.07
CA PRO A 183 1.01 10.05 3.05
C PRO A 183 2.31 10.84 3.18
N SER A 184 2.25 12.10 3.62
CA SER A 184 3.44 12.91 3.86
C SER A 184 4.33 12.30 4.95
N GLU A 185 5.65 12.48 4.82
CA GLU A 185 6.65 12.04 5.79
C GLU A 185 6.32 12.54 7.20
N GLN A 186 6.01 13.83 7.35
CA GLN A 186 5.65 14.45 8.63
C GLN A 186 4.46 13.74 9.29
N ARG A 187 3.40 13.41 8.54
CA ARG A 187 2.23 12.71 9.09
C ARG A 187 2.56 11.29 9.54
N ARG A 188 3.40 10.58 8.79
CA ARG A 188 3.83 9.21 9.14
C ARG A 188 4.71 9.21 10.38
N LEU A 189 5.66 10.14 10.48
CA LEU A 189 6.53 10.30 11.64
C LEU A 189 5.74 10.71 12.89
N GLN A 190 4.78 11.63 12.76
CA GLN A 190 3.89 12.02 13.85
C GLN A 190 3.10 10.81 14.39
N ALA A 191 2.51 10.01 13.49
CA ALA A 191 1.78 8.81 13.89
C ALA A 191 2.65 7.80 14.65
N ILE A 192 3.94 7.68 14.33
CA ILE A 192 4.89 6.82 15.06
C ILE A 192 5.25 7.42 16.41
N ALA A 193 5.46 8.74 16.49
CA ALA A 193 5.74 9.42 17.75
C ALA A 193 4.56 9.28 18.72
N ASP A 194 3.33 9.42 18.23
CA ASP A 194 2.11 9.23 19.01
C ASP A 194 2.03 7.80 19.57
N LEU A 195 2.43 6.78 18.79
CA LEU A 195 2.52 5.39 19.29
C LEU A 195 3.53 5.25 20.43
N SER A 196 4.74 5.82 20.28
CA SER A 196 5.78 5.72 21.32
C SER A 196 5.41 6.42 22.64
N THR A 197 4.61 7.50 22.56
CA THR A 197 4.15 8.21 23.76
C THR A 197 3.10 7.40 24.52
N LEU A 198 2.20 6.71 23.81
CA LEU A 198 1.22 5.80 24.41
C LEU A 198 1.87 4.64 25.15
N ASP A 199 2.93 4.04 24.58
CA ASP A 199 3.68 2.97 25.26
C ASP A 199 4.32 3.47 26.57
N SER A 200 4.91 4.66 26.55
CA SER A 200 5.52 5.26 27.75
C SER A 200 4.50 5.59 28.85
N GLN A 201 3.24 5.86 28.50
CA GLN A 201 2.15 6.12 29.44
C GLN A 201 1.49 4.82 29.95
N GLY A 202 1.32 3.81 29.08
CA GLY A 202 0.78 2.51 29.45
C GLY A 202 1.70 1.72 30.40
N VAL A 203 3.01 1.84 30.24
CA VAL A 203 3.99 1.24 31.17
C VAL A 203 3.92 1.88 32.57
N ARG A 204 3.58 3.17 32.67
CA ARG A 204 3.39 3.84 33.97
C ARG A 204 2.11 3.41 34.69
N ALA A 205 1.04 3.08 33.96
CA ALA A 205 -0.23 2.65 34.56
C ALA A 205 -0.18 1.24 35.18
N HIS A 206 0.80 0.41 34.81
CA HIS A 206 0.97 -0.95 35.34
C HIS A 206 2.13 -1.10 36.33
N SER A 207 2.78 0.01 36.72
CA SER A 207 3.91 0.01 37.65
C SER A 207 3.63 0.72 38.97
N GLU A 208 2.37 1.06 39.28
CA GLU A 208 1.99 1.41 40.66
C GLU A 208 1.84 0.11 41.48
N PRO A 209 2.72 -0.14 42.46
CA PRO A 209 2.53 -1.24 43.38
C PRO A 209 1.33 -0.93 44.29
N VAL A 210 0.41 -1.90 44.39
CA VAL A 210 -0.62 -1.96 45.44
C VAL A 210 0.04 -2.21 46.79
#